data_AF-A0A936JYM1-F1
#
_entry.id   AF-A0A936JYM1-F1
#
_cell.length_a   1.000
_cell.length_b   1.000
_cell.length_c   1.000
_cell.angle_alpha   90.00
_cell.angle_beta   90.00
_cell.angle_gamma   90.00
#
_symmetry.space_group_name_H-M   'P 1'
#
loop_
_entity.id
_entity.type
_entity.pdbx_description
1 polymer ?
#
loop_
_entity_poly.entity_id
_entity_poly.type
_entity_poly.pdbx_seq_one_letter_code
_entity_poly.pdbx_strand_id
1 'polypeptide(L)'
;MLKKYLPYLLLIAAGLLYYFVKENQRANRVNKPKTEQVTERITVPAILPQDEKTEEVEARQDDPVGQGFNRNATPLIFSKHAKCRMDCRNIDESEVKEILKNGTINHKKIQNDKRGKTYPVEGFTRDKQHVRIVFAPKGEGLVVVTVIDLDTEWKCDCK
;
A
#
# COMPACT_ATOMS: atom_id res chain seq x y z
N MET A 1 -47.91 -8.66 30.17
CA MET A 1 -47.50 -9.66 29.16
C MET A 1 -46.22 -9.30 28.38
N LEU A 2 -45.72 -8.06 28.49
CA LEU A 2 -44.54 -7.58 27.74
C LEU A 2 -43.19 -8.25 28.15
N LYS A 3 -43.05 -8.70 29.40
CA LYS A 3 -41.81 -9.31 29.92
C LYS A 3 -41.42 -10.61 29.20
N LYS A 4 -42.40 -11.36 28.66
CA LYS A 4 -42.14 -12.59 27.88
C LYS A 4 -41.52 -12.28 26.51
N TYR A 5 -41.76 -11.09 25.98
CA TYR A 5 -41.26 -10.65 24.67
C TYR A 5 -39.96 -9.83 24.77
N LEU A 6 -39.59 -9.40 25.98
CA LEU A 6 -38.37 -8.64 26.26
C LEU A 6 -37.09 -9.27 25.65
N PRO A 7 -36.81 -10.58 25.78
CA PRO A 7 -35.60 -11.16 25.18
C PRO A 7 -35.66 -11.17 23.63
N TYR A 8 -36.85 -11.37 23.05
CA TYR A 8 -37.03 -11.37 21.59
C TYR A 8 -36.88 -9.96 21.00
N LEU A 9 -37.39 -8.94 21.70
CA LEU A 9 -37.22 -7.54 21.31
C LEU A 9 -35.75 -7.11 21.36
N LEU A 10 -34.98 -7.56 22.35
CA LEU A 10 -33.53 -7.32 22.41
C LEU A 10 -32.78 -7.97 21.25
N LEU A 11 -33.14 -9.20 20.86
CA LEU A 11 -32.53 -9.87 19.71
C LEU A 11 -32.85 -9.17 18.39
N ILE A 12 -34.09 -8.72 18.19
CA ILE A 12 -34.48 -7.95 17.01
C ILE A 12 -33.72 -6.62 16.97
N ALA A 13 -33.65 -5.90 18.09
CA ALA A 13 -32.90 -4.65 18.20
C ALA A 13 -31.40 -4.83 17.90
N ALA A 14 -30.79 -5.92 18.40
CA ALA A 14 -29.40 -6.24 18.10
C ALA A 14 -29.18 -6.57 16.61
N GLY A 15 -30.11 -7.29 15.98
CA GLY A 15 -30.07 -7.58 14.54
C GLY A 15 -30.18 -6.33 13.68
N LEU A 16 -31.10 -5.42 14.04
CA LEU A 16 -31.25 -4.12 13.38
C LEU A 16 -30.01 -3.23 13.57
N LEU A 17 -29.44 -3.20 14.78
CA LEU A 17 -28.20 -2.48 15.07
C LEU A 17 -27.03 -3.02 14.23
N TYR A 18 -26.87 -4.35 14.15
CA TYR A 18 -25.83 -4.97 13.33
C TYR A 18 -26.01 -4.66 11.84
N TYR A 19 -27.24 -4.73 11.32
CA TYR A 19 -27.55 -4.38 9.94
C TYR A 19 -27.24 -2.90 9.65
N PHE A 20 -27.67 -2.00 10.54
CA PHE A 20 -27.40 -0.57 10.44
C PHE A 20 -25.91 -0.25 10.47
N VAL A 21 -25.14 -0.88 11.38
CA VAL A 21 -23.67 -0.72 11.41
C VAL A 21 -23.03 -1.22 10.12
N LYS A 22 -23.45 -2.39 9.60
CA LYS A 22 -22.93 -2.94 8.34
C LYS A 22 -23.27 -2.07 7.14
N GLU A 23 -24.43 -1.41 7.14
CA GLU A 23 -24.86 -0.53 6.06
C GLU A 23 -24.18 0.85 6.14
N ASN A 24 -23.99 1.42 7.34
CA ASN A 24 -23.24 2.67 7.52
C ASN A 24 -21.71 2.51 7.45
N GLN A 25 -21.17 1.31 7.69
CA GLN A 25 -19.77 0.99 7.34
C GLN A 25 -19.57 0.89 5.82
N ARG A 26 -20.65 0.79 5.02
CA ARG A 26 -20.60 0.87 3.54
C ARG A 26 -20.75 2.30 3.03
N ALA A 27 -20.42 3.31 3.83
CA ALA A 27 -20.34 4.68 3.33
C ALA A 27 -19.19 4.81 2.31
N ASN A 28 -19.57 5.19 1.10
CA ASN A 28 -18.74 5.54 -0.07
C ASN A 28 -18.23 4.39 -0.94
N ARG A 29 -19.16 3.60 -1.50
CA ARG A 29 -18.99 3.20 -2.91
C ARG A 29 -19.24 4.42 -3.79
N VAL A 30 -18.24 5.28 -3.94
CA VAL A 30 -18.22 6.26 -5.01
C VAL A 30 -18.14 5.47 -6.33
N ASN A 31 -19.10 5.72 -7.20
CA ASN A 31 -19.11 5.18 -8.56
C ASN A 31 -17.77 5.48 -9.23
N LYS A 32 -17.02 4.43 -9.55
CA LYS A 32 -15.76 4.54 -10.28
C LYS A 32 -16.07 5.09 -11.68
N PRO A 33 -15.53 6.25 -12.10
CA PRO A 33 -15.65 6.64 -13.51
C PRO A 33 -14.91 5.59 -14.35
N LYS A 34 -15.58 5.10 -15.39
CA LYS A 34 -15.01 4.19 -16.39
C LYS A 34 -13.87 4.93 -17.09
N THR A 35 -12.62 4.59 -16.77
CA THR A 35 -11.46 5.09 -17.48
C THR A 35 -11.51 4.58 -18.92
N GLU A 36 -11.87 5.47 -19.82
CA GLU A 36 -11.79 5.27 -21.26
C GLU A 36 -10.31 5.18 -21.64
N GLN A 37 -9.92 4.04 -22.22
CA GLN A 37 -8.55 3.85 -22.68
C GLN A 37 -8.36 4.66 -23.96
N VAL A 38 -7.56 5.72 -23.86
CA VAL A 38 -7.10 6.47 -25.02
C VAL A 38 -6.06 5.61 -25.75
N THR A 39 -6.52 4.91 -26.79
CA THR A 39 -5.67 4.27 -27.81
C THR A 39 -5.07 5.34 -28.72
N GLU A 40 -4.13 6.12 -28.21
CA GLU A 40 -3.26 6.91 -29.09
C GLU A 40 -1.92 6.20 -29.18
N ARG A 41 -1.74 5.49 -30.31
CA ARG A 41 -0.46 4.85 -30.64
C ARG A 41 0.56 5.95 -30.90
N ILE A 42 1.35 6.28 -29.88
CA ILE A 42 2.59 7.01 -30.06
C ILE A 42 3.54 6.09 -30.82
N THR A 43 3.66 6.32 -32.13
CA THR A 43 4.65 5.66 -32.99
C THR A 43 6.00 6.30 -32.71
N VAL A 44 6.75 5.72 -31.77
CA VAL A 44 8.17 6.05 -31.60
C VAL A 44 8.95 5.28 -32.67
N PRO A 45 9.75 5.95 -33.52
CA PRO A 45 10.58 5.25 -34.50
C PRO A 45 11.59 4.36 -33.77
N ALA A 46 11.69 3.10 -34.21
CA ALA A 46 12.67 2.16 -33.73
C ALA A 46 14.08 2.63 -34.15
N ILE A 47 14.84 3.16 -33.20
CA ILE A 47 16.28 3.33 -33.36
C ILE A 47 16.89 1.94 -33.16
N LEU A 48 17.40 1.37 -34.23
CA LEU A 48 18.14 0.10 -34.21
C LEU A 48 19.42 0.28 -33.37
N PRO A 49 19.76 -0.66 -32.47
CA PRO A 49 20.97 -0.60 -31.67
C PRO A 49 22.17 -0.96 -32.55
N GLN A 50 23.10 -0.03 -32.71
CA GLN A 50 24.45 -0.37 -33.17
C GLN A 50 25.32 -0.56 -31.93
N ASP A 51 25.74 -1.80 -31.75
CA ASP A 51 27.04 -2.22 -31.26
C ASP A 51 27.73 -1.27 -30.27
N GLU A 52 27.66 -1.58 -28.97
CA GLU A 52 28.87 -1.68 -28.16
C GLU A 52 28.58 -2.28 -26.78
N LYS A 53 29.09 -3.50 -26.61
CA LYS A 53 29.49 -4.17 -25.36
C LYS A 53 28.42 -4.30 -24.26
N THR A 54 27.91 -5.52 -24.16
CA THR A 54 27.51 -6.14 -22.91
C THR A 54 28.69 -6.06 -21.93
N GLU A 55 28.82 -4.96 -21.20
CA GLU A 55 29.41 -5.04 -19.88
C GLU A 55 28.38 -5.76 -19.02
N GLU A 56 28.60 -7.06 -18.85
CA GLU A 56 28.13 -7.77 -17.69
C GLU A 56 28.67 -7.00 -16.48
N VAL A 57 27.85 -6.12 -15.91
CA VAL A 57 28.15 -5.51 -14.62
C VAL A 57 28.03 -6.65 -13.62
N GLU A 58 29.14 -7.40 -13.48
CA GLU A 58 29.36 -8.31 -12.38
C GLU A 58 28.99 -7.54 -11.11
N ALA A 59 28.03 -8.10 -10.38
CA ALA A 59 27.60 -7.56 -9.11
C ALA A 59 28.86 -7.39 -8.23
N ARG A 60 29.30 -6.15 -8.05
CA ARG A 60 30.38 -5.84 -7.11
C ARG A 60 29.88 -6.29 -5.75
N GLN A 61 30.46 -7.36 -5.25
CA GLN A 61 30.15 -7.98 -3.96
C GLN A 61 30.62 -7.12 -2.78
N ASP A 62 30.63 -5.80 -2.88
CA ASP A 62 31.16 -4.90 -1.86
C ASP A 62 30.36 -3.58 -1.75
N ASP A 63 29.10 -3.57 -2.19
CA ASP A 63 28.15 -2.52 -1.81
C ASP A 63 27.52 -2.87 -0.44
N PRO A 64 27.86 -2.20 0.67
CA PRO A 64 27.13 -2.34 1.94
C PRO A 64 25.67 -1.82 1.87
N VAL A 65 25.25 -1.36 0.68
CA VAL A 65 23.90 -0.87 0.32
C VAL A 65 23.32 -1.71 -0.85
N GLY A 66 23.85 -2.91 -1.07
CA GLY A 66 23.46 -3.83 -2.15
C GLY A 66 22.51 -4.94 -1.72
N GLN A 67 22.06 -4.98 -0.46
CA GLN A 67 21.03 -5.94 -0.06
C GLN A 67 19.72 -5.58 -0.77
N GLY A 68 19.34 -6.45 -1.72
CA GLY A 68 18.03 -6.41 -2.34
C GLY A 68 16.92 -6.29 -1.30
N PHE A 69 15.75 -5.82 -1.72
CA PHE A 69 14.61 -5.62 -0.84
C PHE A 69 14.18 -6.93 -0.16
N ASN A 70 14.65 -7.15 1.07
CA ASN A 70 14.32 -8.32 1.87
C ASN A 70 12.96 -8.11 2.56
N ARG A 71 11.95 -8.86 2.10
CA ARG A 71 10.58 -8.81 2.65
C ARG A 71 10.44 -9.45 4.04
N ASN A 72 11.45 -10.20 4.48
CA ASN A 72 11.49 -10.88 5.78
C ASN A 72 12.32 -10.12 6.82
N ALA A 73 12.82 -8.92 6.49
CA ALA A 73 13.60 -8.10 7.41
C ALA A 73 12.78 -7.75 8.66
N THR A 74 13.36 -8.05 9.82
CA THR A 74 12.79 -7.76 11.14
C THR A 74 13.90 -7.06 11.93
N PRO A 75 13.66 -5.90 12.56
CA PRO A 75 12.37 -5.30 12.86
C PRO A 75 11.77 -4.44 11.72
N LEU A 76 10.44 -4.34 11.71
CA LEU A 76 9.70 -3.36 10.90
C LEU A 76 9.48 -2.09 11.74
N ILE A 77 10.06 -0.98 11.33
CA ILE A 77 10.07 0.29 12.05
C ILE A 77 9.18 1.30 11.32
N PHE A 78 8.23 1.91 12.02
CA PHE A 78 7.32 2.89 11.43
C PHE A 78 7.78 4.32 11.70
N SER A 79 7.93 5.12 10.65
CA SER A 79 8.20 6.56 10.80
C SER A 79 7.00 7.28 11.43
N LYS A 80 7.23 8.47 12.01
CA LYS A 80 6.13 9.31 12.52
C LYS A 80 5.11 9.65 11.42
N HIS A 81 5.60 9.96 10.22
CA HIS A 81 4.75 10.26 9.07
C HIS A 81 3.94 9.05 8.63
N ALA A 82 4.54 7.85 8.60
CA ALA A 82 3.83 6.61 8.28
C ALA A 82 2.69 6.36 9.27
N LYS A 83 2.94 6.47 10.58
CA LYS A 83 1.90 6.29 11.61
C LYS A 83 0.73 7.27 11.43
N CYS A 84 1.01 8.56 11.27
CA CYS A 84 -0.04 9.54 11.00
C CYS A 84 -0.87 9.22 9.74
N ARG A 85 -0.18 8.79 8.67
CA ARG A 85 -0.78 8.44 7.38
C ARG A 85 -1.57 7.13 7.42
N MET A 86 -1.20 6.20 8.30
CA MET A 86 -1.94 4.98 8.62
C MET A 86 -3.24 5.33 9.35
N ASP A 87 -3.13 6.08 10.45
CA ASP A 87 -4.28 6.48 11.27
C ASP A 87 -5.31 7.28 10.47
N CYS A 88 -4.86 8.25 9.66
CA CYS A 88 -5.75 9.09 8.85
C CYS A 88 -6.48 8.33 7.73
N ARG A 89 -5.94 7.19 7.28
CA ARG A 89 -6.50 6.42 6.16
C ARG A 89 -7.10 5.09 6.54
N ASN A 90 -7.20 4.83 7.85
CA ASN A 90 -7.65 3.57 8.42
C ASN A 90 -6.85 2.36 7.89
N ILE A 91 -5.53 2.51 7.74
CA ILE A 91 -4.64 1.42 7.33
C ILE A 91 -3.89 0.92 8.56
N ASP A 92 -4.06 -0.35 8.90
CA ASP A 92 -3.43 -0.93 10.08
C ASP A 92 -2.06 -1.60 9.79
N GLU A 93 -1.32 -1.95 10.85
CA GLU A 93 -0.02 -2.61 10.72
C GLU A 93 -0.09 -4.00 10.07
N SER A 94 -1.21 -4.72 10.23
CA SER A 94 -1.40 -6.04 9.63
C SER A 94 -1.55 -5.95 8.12
N GLU A 95 -2.25 -4.93 7.62
CA GLU A 95 -2.34 -4.60 6.19
C GLU A 95 -0.97 -4.17 5.64
N VAL A 96 -0.18 -3.41 6.41
CA VAL A 96 1.20 -3.08 5.99
C VAL A 96 2.05 -4.34 5.80
N LYS A 97 1.96 -5.29 6.75
CA LYS A 97 2.67 -6.58 6.68
C LYS A 97 2.14 -7.46 5.55
N GLU A 98 0.85 -7.43 5.28
CA GLU A 98 0.22 -8.12 4.15
C GLU A 98 0.81 -7.63 2.82
N ILE A 99 0.86 -6.31 2.62
CA ILE A 99 1.41 -5.70 1.41
C ILE A 99 2.91 -5.94 1.29
N LEU A 100 3.65 -5.92 2.40
CA LEU A 100 5.08 -6.28 2.40
C LEU A 100 5.29 -7.69 1.83
N LYS A 101 4.43 -8.65 2.16
CA LYS A 101 4.54 -10.04 1.71
C LYS A 101 4.00 -10.26 0.30
N ASN A 102 2.80 -9.77 0.02
CA ASN A 102 2.01 -10.14 -1.16
C ASN A 102 2.00 -9.06 -2.26
N GLY A 103 2.39 -7.83 -1.93
CA GLY A 103 2.34 -6.71 -2.86
C GLY A 103 3.41 -6.78 -3.96
N THR A 104 3.23 -5.99 -5.01
CA THR A 104 4.13 -5.89 -6.16
C THR A 104 5.00 -4.63 -6.06
N ILE A 105 6.30 -4.76 -6.29
CA ILE A 105 7.22 -3.61 -6.25
C ILE A 105 6.99 -2.75 -7.50
N ASN A 106 6.76 -1.46 -7.32
CA ASN A 106 6.72 -0.51 -8.43
C ASN A 106 8.14 -0.03 -8.77
N HIS A 107 8.82 -0.76 -9.66
CA HIS A 107 10.19 -0.46 -10.08
C HIS A 107 10.38 0.93 -10.68
N LYS A 108 9.34 1.49 -11.32
CA LYS A 108 9.38 2.84 -11.92
C LYS A 108 9.47 3.95 -10.87
N LYS A 109 9.10 3.66 -9.62
CA LYS A 109 9.07 4.62 -8.51
C LYS A 109 10.14 4.36 -7.46
N ILE A 110 11.05 3.42 -7.68
CA ILE A 110 12.20 3.22 -6.81
C ILE A 110 13.05 4.49 -6.84
N GLN A 111 13.33 5.04 -5.66
CA GLN A 111 14.21 6.20 -5.53
C GLN A 111 15.49 5.78 -4.81
N ASN A 112 16.62 6.29 -5.29
CA ASN A 112 17.91 6.12 -4.64
C ASN A 112 18.45 7.52 -4.33
N ASP A 113 18.56 7.85 -3.05
CA ASP A 113 19.08 9.13 -2.59
C ASP A 113 20.22 8.94 -1.59
N LYS A 114 20.78 10.05 -1.09
CA LYS A 114 21.85 10.03 -0.08
C LYS A 114 21.45 9.33 1.24
N ARG A 115 20.16 9.14 1.48
CA ARG A 115 19.58 8.52 2.69
C ARG A 115 19.31 7.03 2.50
N GLY A 116 19.42 6.52 1.27
CA GLY A 116 19.31 5.12 0.88
C GLY A 116 18.31 4.88 -0.24
N LYS A 117 18.13 3.60 -0.58
CA LYS A 117 17.17 3.15 -1.61
C LYS A 117 15.79 2.91 -0.99
N THR A 118 14.74 3.36 -1.66
CA THR A 118 13.35 3.16 -1.25
C THR A 118 12.59 2.29 -2.25
N TYR A 119 11.74 1.43 -1.74
CA TYR A 119 10.99 0.43 -2.50
C TYR A 119 9.49 0.63 -2.28
N PRO A 120 8.79 1.24 -3.24
CA PRO A 120 7.33 1.32 -3.20
C PRO A 120 6.74 -0.04 -3.56
N VAL A 121 5.91 -0.57 -2.68
CA VAL A 121 5.18 -1.82 -2.86
C VAL A 121 3.69 -1.50 -2.91
N GLU A 122 3.02 -1.97 -3.95
CA GLU A 122 1.61 -1.72 -4.22
C GLU A 122 0.80 -3.01 -4.12
N GLY A 123 -0.43 -2.90 -3.67
CA GLY A 123 -1.33 -4.03 -3.61
C GLY A 123 -2.68 -3.65 -3.02
N PHE A 124 -3.56 -4.64 -2.95
CA PHE A 124 -4.85 -4.50 -2.29
C PHE A 124 -4.77 -5.10 -0.90
N THR A 125 -5.25 -4.37 0.10
CA THR A 125 -5.40 -4.90 1.47
C THR A 125 -6.60 -5.84 1.57
N ARG A 126 -6.73 -6.56 2.69
CA ARG A 126 -7.93 -7.37 2.99
C ARG A 126 -9.25 -6.61 2.86
N ASP A 127 -9.24 -5.31 3.13
CA ASP A 127 -10.41 -4.43 3.06
C ASP A 127 -10.63 -3.84 1.64
N LYS A 128 -9.85 -4.34 0.67
CA LYS A 128 -9.86 -3.97 -0.76
C LYS A 128 -9.46 -2.53 -1.04
N GLN A 129 -8.69 -1.91 -0.14
CA GLN A 129 -8.07 -0.62 -0.38
C GLN A 129 -6.81 -0.82 -1.23
N HIS A 130 -6.69 -0.07 -2.32
CA HIS A 130 -5.47 -0.09 -3.13
C HIS A 130 -4.43 0.84 -2.50
N VAL A 131 -3.37 0.27 -1.95
CA VAL A 131 -2.37 1.02 -1.19
C VAL A 131 -0.98 0.89 -1.79
N ARG A 132 -0.18 1.94 -1.61
CA ARG A 132 1.27 1.96 -1.84
C ARG A 132 1.98 2.21 -0.52
N ILE A 133 2.90 1.33 -0.18
CA ILE A 133 3.73 1.44 1.00
C ILE A 133 5.18 1.61 0.57
N VAL A 134 5.84 2.62 1.11
CA VAL A 134 7.25 2.91 0.79
C VAL A 134 8.13 2.35 1.89
N PHE A 135 8.94 1.36 1.56
CA PHE A 135 9.88 0.73 2.47
C PHE A 135 11.31 1.18 2.19
N ALA A 136 12.10 1.39 3.23
CA ALA A 136 13.52 1.73 3.15
C ALA A 136 14.33 0.76 4.03
N PRO A 137 15.14 -0.14 3.45
CA PRO A 137 16.07 -0.97 4.20
C PRO A 137 17.09 -0.10 4.94
N LYS A 138 17.28 -0.33 6.24
CA LYS A 138 18.27 0.37 7.06
C LYS A 138 18.92 -0.59 8.05
N GLY A 139 20.19 -0.92 7.82
CA GLY A 139 20.90 -1.93 8.60
C GLY A 139 20.16 -3.27 8.50
N GLU A 140 19.82 -3.85 9.64
CA GLU A 140 19.09 -5.13 9.72
C GLU A 140 17.56 -4.98 9.65
N GLY A 141 17.05 -3.74 9.73
CA GLY A 141 15.63 -3.45 9.79
C GLY A 141 15.04 -2.88 8.50
N LEU A 142 13.71 -2.85 8.45
CA LEU A 142 12.95 -2.22 7.38
C LEU A 142 12.15 -1.04 7.92
N VAL A 143 12.35 0.15 7.34
CA VAL A 143 11.62 1.35 7.76
C VAL A 143 10.45 1.60 6.83
N VAL A 144 9.23 1.68 7.37
CA VAL A 144 8.05 2.17 6.66
C VAL A 144 8.09 3.69 6.66
N VAL A 145 8.37 4.26 5.49
CA VAL A 145 8.52 5.71 5.31
C VAL A 145 7.16 6.39 5.27
N THR A 146 6.24 5.86 4.45
CA THR A 146 4.89 6.39 4.30
C THR A 146 3.93 5.32 3.77
N VAL A 147 2.64 5.56 3.96
CA VAL A 147 1.52 4.75 3.48
C VAL A 147 0.57 5.66 2.71
N ILE A 148 0.16 5.22 1.52
CA ILE A 148 -0.62 6.00 0.56
C ILE A 148 -1.79 5.14 0.08
N ASP A 149 -3.01 5.65 0.22
CA ASP A 149 -4.17 5.15 -0.53
C ASP A 149 -4.09 5.74 -1.94
N LEU A 150 -4.15 4.87 -2.96
CA LEU A 150 -4.03 5.25 -4.35
C LEU A 150 -5.37 5.61 -5.01
N ASP A 151 -6.48 5.19 -4.40
CA ASP A 151 -7.82 5.37 -4.94
C ASP A 151 -8.56 6.54 -4.25
N THR A 152 -8.17 6.89 -3.02
CA THR A 152 -8.83 7.95 -2.23
C THR A 152 -7.85 9.01 -1.77
N GLU A 153 -8.22 10.28 -2.00
CA GLU A 153 -7.49 11.42 -1.46
C GLU A 153 -8.02 11.77 -0.06
N TRP A 154 -7.18 11.57 0.95
CA TRP A 154 -7.50 11.87 2.34
C TRP A 154 -6.91 13.21 2.77
N LYS A 155 -7.74 14.08 3.35
CA LYS A 155 -7.28 15.35 3.93
C LYS A 155 -6.64 15.09 5.29
N CYS A 156 -5.32 14.89 5.27
CA CYS A 156 -4.51 14.66 6.47
C CYS A 156 -3.50 15.78 6.66
N ASP A 157 -3.40 16.34 7.88
CA ASP A 157 -2.31 17.25 8.27
C ASP A 157 -1.21 16.46 9.00
N CYS A 158 -0.47 15.64 8.24
CA CYS A 158 0.66 14.86 8.76
C CYS A 158 1.97 15.64 8.59
N LYS A 159 2.62 15.96 9.72
CA LYS A 159 3.90 16.69 9.79
C LYS A 159 5.10 15.75 9.92
#